data_AF-A0A532CFZ1-F1
#
_entry.id   AF-A0A532CFZ1-F1
#
_cell.length_a   1.000
_cell.length_b   1.000
_cell.length_c   1.000
_cell.angle_alpha   90.00
_cell.angle_beta   90.00
_cell.angle_gamma   90.00
#
_symmetry.space_group_name_H-M   'P 1'
#
loop_
_entity.id
_entity.type
_entity.pdbx_description
1 polymer ?
#
loop_
_entity_poly.entity_id
_entity_poly.type
_entity_poly.pdbx_seq_one_letter_code
_entity_poly.pdbx_strand_id
1 'polypeptide(L)'
;MNHDDQILRAYAVITSIRANVPERHEIEARWVNEFNGAIEKLEKSLGIDLQEFKVPQDALKRFVASCNSLTNDVTYLEGLWCERAILMQKLDSVLVYFTGLQDREDYKIGFHPSN
;
A
#
# COMPACT_ATOMS: atom_id res chain seq x y z
N MET A 1 9.57 5.92 -22.53
CA MET A 1 9.93 6.03 -21.10
C MET A 1 10.46 4.67 -20.66
N ASN A 2 11.58 4.61 -19.95
CA ASN A 2 12.18 3.33 -19.57
C ASN A 2 11.30 2.62 -18.51
N HIS A 3 11.10 1.30 -18.64
CA HIS A 3 10.33 0.50 -17.68
C HIS A 3 10.96 0.59 -16.27
N ASP A 4 12.30 0.59 -16.19
CA ASP A 4 13.02 0.70 -14.92
C ASP A 4 12.76 2.04 -14.21
N ASP A 5 12.63 3.13 -14.97
CA ASP A 5 12.31 4.46 -14.42
C ASP A 5 10.88 4.48 -13.83
N GLN A 6 9.94 3.77 -14.45
CA GLN A 6 8.57 3.66 -13.91
C GLN A 6 8.53 2.84 -12.62
N ILE A 7 9.28 1.74 -12.56
CA ILE A 7 9.40 0.90 -11.36
C ILE A 7 10.00 1.70 -10.21
N LEU A 8 11.13 2.37 -10.45
CA LEU A 8 11.80 3.19 -9.44
C LEU A 8 10.91 4.32 -8.92
N ARG A 9 10.17 5.01 -9.81
CA ARG A 9 9.22 6.05 -9.40
C ARG A 9 8.08 5.50 -8.55
N ALA A 10 7.51 4.36 -8.93
CA ALA A 10 6.44 3.75 -8.16
C ALA A 10 6.93 3.28 -6.78
N TYR A 11 8.13 2.69 -6.71
CA TYR A 11 8.77 2.29 -5.45
C TYR A 11 9.07 3.50 -4.54
N ALA A 12 9.56 4.60 -5.12
CA ALA A 12 9.79 5.85 -4.39
C ALA A 12 8.48 6.43 -3.82
N VAL A 13 7.38 6.38 -4.58
CA VAL A 13 6.05 6.80 -4.11
C VAL A 13 5.59 5.93 -2.93
N ILE A 14 5.67 4.59 -3.05
CA ILE A 14 5.28 3.66 -1.97
C ILE A 14 6.09 3.93 -0.69
N THR A 15 7.40 4.11 -0.82
CA THR A 15 8.30 4.40 0.30
C THR A 15 7.96 5.75 0.94
N SER A 16 7.68 6.77 0.13
CA SER A 16 7.27 8.09 0.59
C SER A 16 5.94 8.04 1.35
N ILE A 17 4.94 7.32 0.83
CA ILE A 17 3.65 7.13 1.51
C ILE A 17 3.90 6.50 2.88
N ARG A 18 4.63 5.39 2.95
CA ARG A 18 4.93 4.70 4.22
C ARG A 18 5.54 5.62 5.27
N ALA A 19 6.43 6.53 4.87
CA ALA A 19 7.09 7.46 5.79
C ALA A 19 6.19 8.62 6.26
N ASN A 20 5.12 8.95 5.52
CA ASN A 20 4.35 10.16 5.73
C ASN A 20 2.87 9.94 6.08
N VAL A 21 2.38 8.70 6.06
CA VAL A 21 1.00 8.38 6.48
C VAL A 21 0.79 8.85 7.93
N PRO A 22 -0.23 9.71 8.20
CA PRO A 22 -0.47 10.26 9.52
C PRO A 22 -0.60 9.19 10.60
N GLU A 23 -0.10 9.44 11.80
CA GLU A 23 -0.27 8.58 12.97
C GLU A 23 -1.65 8.76 13.60
N ARG A 24 -2.69 8.36 12.86
CA ARG A 24 -4.09 8.34 13.30
C ARG A 24 -4.69 6.96 13.09
N HIS A 25 -5.77 6.67 13.80
CA HIS A 25 -6.48 5.40 13.61
C HIS A 25 -7.04 5.27 12.19
N GLU A 26 -7.53 6.38 11.64
CA GLU A 26 -8.18 6.46 10.35
C GLU A 26 -7.43 7.45 9.46
N ILE A 27 -7.36 7.13 8.16
CA ILE A 27 -6.70 7.94 7.16
C ILE A 27 -7.63 8.14 5.97
N GLU A 28 -7.55 9.32 5.36
CA GLU A 28 -8.34 9.65 4.18
C GLU A 28 -8.03 8.70 3.01
N ALA A 29 -9.06 8.39 2.23
CA ALA A 29 -8.96 7.52 1.04
C ALA A 29 -7.90 7.99 0.03
N ARG A 30 -7.47 9.26 0.04
CA ARG A 30 -6.40 9.77 -0.83
C ARG A 30 -5.11 8.95 -0.69
N TRP A 31 -4.74 8.53 0.52
CA TRP A 31 -3.53 7.75 0.76
C TRP A 31 -3.64 6.34 0.16
N VAL A 32 -4.82 5.74 0.29
CA VAL A 32 -5.13 4.44 -0.31
C VAL A 32 -5.12 4.53 -1.83
N ASN A 33 -5.72 5.58 -2.40
CA ASN A 33 -5.78 5.78 -3.84
C ASN A 33 -4.40 5.99 -4.45
N GLU A 34 -3.54 6.78 -3.79
CA GLU A 34 -2.17 7.01 -4.23
C GLU A 34 -1.34 5.72 -4.19
N PHE A 35 -1.47 4.95 -3.10
CA PHE A 35 -0.83 3.64 -2.95
C PHE A 35 -1.30 2.64 -4.02
N ASN A 36 -2.61 2.43 -4.16
CA ASN A 36 -3.16 1.50 -5.14
C ASN A 36 -2.77 1.90 -6.57
N GLY A 37 -2.70 3.20 -6.88
CA GLY A 37 -2.21 3.71 -8.15
C GLY A 37 -0.73 3.45 -8.39
N ALA A 38 0.10 3.42 -7.34
CA ALA A 38 1.50 3.01 -7.45
C ALA A 38 1.64 1.49 -7.73
N ILE A 39 0.81 0.66 -7.08
CA ILE A 39 0.75 -0.79 -7.35
C ILE A 39 0.36 -1.06 -8.81
N GLU A 40 -0.63 -0.35 -9.35
CA GLU A 40 -1.02 -0.50 -10.77
C GLU A 40 0.10 -0.15 -11.74
N LYS A 41 0.94 0.84 -11.40
CA LYS A 41 2.11 1.18 -12.21
C LYS A 41 3.13 0.06 -12.16
N LEU A 42 3.40 -0.51 -10.99
CA LEU A 42 4.30 -1.66 -10.83
C LEU A 42 3.81 -2.88 -11.61
N GLU A 43 2.53 -3.24 -11.46
CA GLU A 43 1.89 -4.35 -12.17
C GLU A 43 2.04 -4.21 -13.68
N LYS A 44 1.75 -3.01 -14.22
CA LYS A 44 1.92 -2.71 -15.65
C LYS A 44 3.38 -2.76 -16.11
N SER A 45 4.32 -2.27 -15.31
CA SER A 45 5.74 -2.22 -15.69
C SER A 45 6.41 -3.60 -15.60
N LEU A 46 5.99 -4.44 -14.66
CA LEU A 46 6.57 -5.77 -14.40
C LEU A 46 5.85 -6.91 -15.15
N GLY A 47 4.59 -6.69 -15.55
CA GLY A 47 3.78 -7.73 -16.20
C GLY A 47 3.38 -8.87 -15.27
N ILE A 48 3.31 -8.62 -13.95
CA ILE A 48 2.89 -9.59 -12.92
C ILE A 48 1.66 -9.06 -12.18
N ASP A 49 0.80 -9.96 -11.73
CA ASP A 49 -0.37 -9.61 -10.91
C ASP A 49 0.07 -9.18 -9.51
N LEU A 50 -0.31 -7.97 -9.09
CA LEU A 50 -0.05 -7.41 -7.77
C LEU A 50 -1.34 -7.01 -7.04
N GLN A 51 -2.51 -7.47 -7.49
CA GLN A 51 -3.79 -7.07 -6.90
C GLN A 51 -3.89 -7.44 -5.41
N GLU A 52 -3.20 -8.49 -4.95
CA GLU A 52 -3.15 -8.87 -3.54
C GLU A 52 -2.53 -7.79 -2.63
N PHE A 53 -1.67 -6.92 -3.16
CA PHE A 53 -1.05 -5.83 -2.42
C PHE A 53 -1.94 -4.59 -2.33
N LYS A 54 -3.02 -4.50 -3.12
CA LYS A 54 -3.93 -3.36 -3.04
C LYS A 54 -4.77 -3.40 -1.76
N VAL A 55 -5.13 -2.21 -1.29
CA VAL A 55 -6.21 -2.05 -0.31
C VAL A 55 -7.54 -2.18 -1.05
N PRO A 56 -8.44 -3.07 -0.61
CA PRO A 56 -9.71 -3.27 -1.28
C PRO A 56 -10.67 -2.09 -1.06
N GLN A 57 -11.56 -1.84 -2.01
CA GLN A 57 -12.47 -0.68 -1.97
C GLN A 57 -13.47 -0.74 -0.81
N ASP A 58 -13.83 -1.93 -0.34
CA ASP A 58 -14.72 -2.15 0.80
C ASP A 58 -14.08 -1.80 2.16
N ALA A 59 -12.75 -1.65 2.21
CA ALA A 59 -12.06 -1.09 3.37
C ALA A 59 -12.26 0.44 3.51
N LEU A 60 -12.76 1.11 2.46
CA LEU A 60 -13.07 2.54 2.45
C LEU A 60 -14.51 2.77 2.94
N LYS A 61 -14.65 3.38 4.12
CA LYS A 61 -15.95 3.64 4.76
C LYS A 61 -16.03 5.06 5.33
N ARG A 62 -17.25 5.50 5.63
CA ARG A 62 -17.48 6.70 6.45
C ARG A 62 -17.28 6.32 7.91
N PHE A 63 -16.62 7.18 8.66
CA PHE A 63 -16.41 7.00 10.10
C PHE A 63 -17.20 8.03 10.90
N VAL A 64 -17.52 7.67 12.13
CA VAL A 64 -18.25 8.53 13.07
C VAL A 64 -17.29 9.55 13.65
N ALA A 65 -17.56 10.83 13.41
CA ALA A 65 -16.83 11.94 13.99
C ALA A 65 -17.29 12.23 15.42
N SER A 66 -18.60 12.16 15.66
CA SER A 66 -19.19 12.37 16.98
C SER A 66 -20.56 11.69 17.09
N CYS A 67 -20.94 11.34 18.31
CA CYS A 67 -22.25 10.83 18.65
C CYS A 67 -22.79 11.62 19.86
N ASN A 68 -23.99 12.17 19.73
CA ASN A 68 -24.70 12.82 20.82
C ASN A 68 -25.67 11.81 21.45
N SER A 69 -25.34 11.31 22.64
CA SER A 69 -26.15 10.31 23.33
C SER A 69 -27.51 10.82 23.84
N LEU A 70 -27.70 12.14 23.93
CA LEU A 70 -28.96 12.75 24.39
C LEU A 70 -29.96 12.92 23.23
N THR A 71 -29.47 13.22 22.02
CA THR A 71 -30.32 13.42 20.84
C THR A 71 -30.32 12.23 19.87
N ASN A 72 -29.43 11.25 20.09
CA ASN A 72 -29.10 10.16 19.16
C ASN A 72 -28.55 10.64 17.80
N ASP A 73 -28.05 11.88 17.72
CA ASP A 73 -27.47 12.40 16.49
C ASP A 73 -26.05 11.87 16.31
N VAL A 74 -25.77 11.34 15.12
CA VAL A 74 -24.45 10.86 14.73
C VAL A 74 -23.92 11.74 13.60
N THR A 75 -22.77 12.38 13.84
CA THR A 75 -22.04 13.12 12.80
C THR A 75 -20.95 12.24 12.25
N TYR A 76 -20.85 12.16 10.92
CA TYR A 76 -19.81 11.40 10.23
C TYR A 76 -18.71 12.32 9.72
N LEU A 77 -17.49 11.80 9.62
CA LEU A 77 -16.41 12.46 8.90
C LEU A 77 -16.79 12.60 7.42
N GLU A 78 -16.38 13.72 6.82
CA GLU A 78 -16.55 13.94 5.39
C GLU A 78 -15.63 13.02 4.60
N GLY A 79 -16.11 12.46 3.48
CA GLY A 79 -15.34 11.59 2.61
C GLY A 79 -15.28 10.12 3.05
N LEU A 80 -14.39 9.37 2.40
CA LEU A 80 -14.11 7.97 2.70
C LEU A 80 -12.76 7.85 3.40
N TRP A 81 -12.69 6.92 4.34
CA TRP A 81 -11.52 6.71 5.18
C TRP A 81 -11.22 5.21 5.28
N CYS A 82 -9.98 4.90 5.59
CA CYS A 82 -9.48 3.56 5.82
C CYS A 82 -8.85 3.48 7.21
N GLU A 83 -8.93 2.30 7.85
CA GLU A 83 -8.13 2.04 9.03
C GLU A 83 -6.65 2.04 8.66
N ARG A 84 -5.83 2.84 9.34
CA ARG A 84 -4.41 3.00 9.04
C ARG A 84 -3.68 1.67 9.00
N ALA A 85 -4.02 0.76 9.91
CA ALA A 85 -3.42 -0.56 10.01
C ALA A 85 -3.52 -1.36 8.70
N ILE A 86 -4.64 -1.24 7.97
CA ILE A 86 -4.86 -1.93 6.70
C ILE A 86 -3.86 -1.42 5.65
N LEU A 87 -3.74 -0.09 5.49
CA LEU A 87 -2.78 0.48 4.54
C LEU A 87 -1.34 0.13 4.92
N MET A 88 -0.98 0.23 6.21
CA MET A 88 0.37 -0.08 6.68
C MET A 88 0.74 -1.55 6.43
N GLN A 89 -0.18 -2.49 6.70
CA GLN A 89 0.04 -3.90 6.41
C GLN A 89 0.36 -4.12 4.92
N LYS A 90 -0.39 -3.47 4.01
CA LYS A 90 -0.17 -3.59 2.56
C LYS A 90 1.15 -2.97 2.12
N LEU A 91 1.48 -1.80 2.64
CA LEU A 91 2.77 -1.12 2.40
C LEU A 91 3.95 -1.98 2.84
N ASP A 92 3.92 -2.50 4.06
CA ASP A 92 5.00 -3.34 4.58
C ASP A 92 5.12 -4.63 3.77
N SER A 93 4.00 -5.25 3.39
CA SER A 93 3.98 -6.49 2.61
C SER A 93 4.60 -6.31 1.22
N VAL A 94 4.26 -5.23 0.50
CA VAL A 94 4.81 -4.98 -0.84
C VAL A 94 6.31 -4.63 -0.77
N LEU A 95 6.73 -3.84 0.22
CA LEU A 95 8.14 -3.50 0.37
C LEU A 95 8.98 -4.74 0.70
N VAL A 96 8.51 -5.60 1.59
CA VAL A 96 9.17 -6.88 1.91
C VAL A 96 9.25 -7.78 0.69
N TYR A 97 8.17 -7.87 -0.11
CA TYR A 97 8.17 -8.66 -1.34
C TYR A 97 9.28 -8.21 -2.31
N PHE A 98 9.38 -6.90 -2.57
CA PHE A 98 10.40 -6.37 -3.48
C PHE A 98 11.82 -6.43 -2.93
N THR A 99 12.02 -6.23 -1.61
CA THR A 99 13.33 -6.46 -0.99
C THR A 99 13.75 -7.93 -1.07
N GLY A 100 12.83 -8.86 -0.81
CA GLY A 100 13.11 -10.30 -0.93
C GLY A 100 13.38 -10.77 -2.37
N LEU A 101 12.82 -10.10 -3.38
CA LEU A 101 13.18 -10.33 -4.78
C LEU A 101 14.62 -9.91 -5.07
N GLN A 102 15.04 -8.74 -4.59
CA GLN A 102 16.41 -8.25 -4.75
C GLN A 102 17.42 -9.21 -4.11
N ASP A 103 17.15 -9.65 -2.87
CA ASP A 103 18.01 -10.61 -2.17
C ASP A 103 18.12 -11.94 -2.94
N ARG A 104 17.05 -12.42 -3.60
CA ARG A 104 17.10 -13.66 -4.39
C ARG A 104 17.92 -13.55 -5.67
N GLU A 105 17.99 -12.37 -6.30
CA GLU A 105 18.88 -12.16 -7.44
C GLU A 105 20.35 -12.16 -7.02
N ASP A 106 20.64 -11.58 -5.84
CA ASP A 106 21.99 -11.55 -5.26
C ASP A 106 22.43 -12.94 -4.73
N TYR A 107 21.47 -13.77 -4.29
CA TYR A 107 21.68 -15.17 -3.90
C TYR A 107 21.24 -16.16 -4.99
N LYS A 108 21.87 -16.12 -6.18
CA LYS A 108 21.91 -17.32 -7.01
C LYS A 108 22.74 -18.39 -6.29
N ILE A 109 22.07 -19.24 -5.52
CA ILE A 109 22.67 -20.45 -4.93
C ILE A 109 23.20 -21.30 -6.09
N GLY A 110 24.50 -21.18 -6.36
CA GLY A 110 25.22 -22.09 -7.23
C GLY A 110 25.32 -23.43 -6.53
N PHE A 111 24.33 -24.30 -6.71
CA PHE A 111 24.47 -25.72 -6.43
C PHE A 111 25.56 -26.25 -7.36
N HIS A 112 26.81 -26.22 -6.89
CA HIS A 112 27.89 -26.98 -7.48
C HIS A 112 27.74 -28.41 -6.94
N PRO A 113 27.50 -29.42 -7.80
CA PRO A 113 27.62 -30.79 -7.35
C PRO A 113 29.08 -31.00 -6.97
N SER A 114 29.32 -31.36 -5.71
CA SER A 114 30.63 -31.80 -5.25
C SER A 114 31.01 -33.07 -6.02
N ASN A 115 32.15 -33.03 -6.71
CA ASN A 115 32.79 -34.21 -7.30
C ASN A 115 33.15 -35.26 -6.23
#